data_AF-A0A3A9VL68-F1
#
_entry.id   AF-A0A3A9VL68-F1
#
_cell.length_a   1.000
_cell.length_b   1.000
_cell.length_c   1.000
_cell.angle_alpha   90.00
_cell.angle_beta   90.00
_cell.angle_gamma   90.00
#
_symmetry.space_group_name_H-M   'P 1'
#
loop_
_entity.id
_entity.type
_entity.pdbx_description
1 polymer ?
#
loop_
_entity_poly.entity_id
_entity_poly.type
_entity_poly.pdbx_seq_one_letter_code
_entity_poly.pdbx_strand_id
1 'polypeptide(L)'
;MKIFEDRLKGGHPNSLGNTIEIVEEVLAENELFNELFNCYFSNDEIVRLRVSNAMKRICKEKKTILIPYIDRFLTEIAKIDQASTQWTLSQLFGMLEKDMTDKQIEQAKKIMKNNLENHNDWIVLNQTMDTLTKWSKKDTELGEWIVPHLERLTSDERKSVSGRARKMLDKIQG
;
A
#
# COMPACT_ATOMS: atom_id res chain seq x y z
N MET A 1 -1.71 -10.13 28.30
CA MET A 1 -1.11 -10.77 27.11
C MET A 1 -1.83 -10.20 25.91
N LYS A 2 -1.22 -9.30 25.13
CA LYS A 2 -1.79 -8.85 23.87
C LYS A 2 -1.22 -9.77 22.79
N ILE A 3 -2.11 -10.44 22.07
CA ILE A 3 -1.83 -11.23 20.87
C ILE A 3 -2.79 -10.69 19.83
N PHE A 4 -2.42 -9.58 19.19
CA PHE A 4 -3.26 -8.97 18.15
C PHE A 4 -3.64 -9.95 17.06
N GLU A 5 -2.75 -10.89 16.71
CA GLU A 5 -3.05 -11.93 15.73
C GLU A 5 -4.34 -12.70 16.07
N ASP A 6 -4.53 -13.14 17.32
CA ASP A 6 -5.74 -13.87 17.71
C ASP A 6 -7.00 -13.00 17.65
N ARG A 7 -6.88 -11.73 18.00
CA ARG A 7 -7.98 -10.75 17.92
C ARG A 7 -8.33 -10.37 16.48
N LEU A 8 -7.37 -10.53 15.56
CA LEU A 8 -7.52 -10.25 14.14
C LEU A 8 -8.00 -11.47 13.35
N LYS A 9 -8.05 -12.67 13.93
CA LYS A 9 -8.59 -13.89 13.29
C LYS A 9 -10.11 -13.89 13.20
N GLY A 10 -10.64 -14.74 12.33
CA GLY A 10 -12.06 -15.10 12.27
C GLY A 10 -13.01 -13.97 11.84
N GLY A 11 -14.31 -14.24 11.98
CA GLY A 11 -15.38 -13.35 11.49
C GLY A 11 -15.50 -13.35 9.97
N HIS A 12 -16.35 -12.46 9.44
CA HIS A 12 -16.56 -12.38 7.99
C HIS A 12 -15.28 -11.85 7.30
N PRO A 13 -14.78 -12.47 6.22
CA PRO A 13 -13.51 -12.09 5.56
C PRO A 13 -13.46 -10.62 5.12
N ASN A 14 -14.61 -10.07 4.72
CA ASN A 14 -14.73 -8.66 4.30
C ASN A 14 -15.05 -7.69 5.46
N SER A 15 -15.10 -8.17 6.70
CA SER A 15 -15.30 -7.30 7.87
C SER A 15 -13.96 -6.84 8.43
N LEU A 16 -13.97 -5.65 9.03
CA LEU A 16 -12.81 -5.12 9.74
C LEU A 16 -12.53 -5.86 11.06
N GLY A 17 -13.45 -6.69 11.57
CA GLY A 17 -13.28 -7.32 12.89
C GLY A 17 -12.85 -6.30 13.94
N ASN A 18 -11.84 -6.66 14.75
CA ASN A 18 -11.28 -5.80 15.79
C ASN A 18 -10.23 -4.79 15.27
N THR A 19 -10.11 -4.57 13.96
CA THR A 19 -9.07 -3.68 13.38
C THR A 19 -9.16 -2.26 13.96
N ILE A 20 -10.37 -1.71 14.10
CA ILE A 20 -10.54 -0.32 14.56
C ILE A 20 -10.09 -0.18 16.02
N GLU A 21 -10.53 -1.08 16.88
CA GLU A 21 -10.13 -1.12 18.30
C GLU A 21 -8.61 -1.25 18.45
N ILE A 22 -7.97 -2.14 17.67
CA ILE A 22 -6.51 -2.31 17.71
C ILE A 22 -5.78 -1.04 17.21
N VAL A 23 -6.31 -0.35 16.21
CA VAL A 23 -5.76 0.94 15.76
C VAL A 23 -5.83 1.98 16.88
N GLU A 24 -6.94 2.06 17.59
CA GLU A 24 -7.11 2.98 18.73
C GLU A 24 -6.12 2.64 19.86
N GLU A 25 -5.95 1.36 20.19
CA GLU A 25 -4.96 0.91 21.17
C GLU A 25 -3.53 1.29 20.78
N VAL A 26 -3.14 1.06 19.52
CA VAL A 26 -1.79 1.40 19.04
C VAL A 26 -1.57 2.92 18.99
N LEU A 27 -2.61 3.70 18.69
CA LEU A 27 -2.52 5.17 18.72
C LEU A 27 -2.42 5.71 20.16
N ALA A 28 -3.01 5.02 21.13
CA ALA A 28 -2.89 5.34 22.55
C ALA A 28 -1.53 4.89 23.14
N GLU A 29 -1.00 3.75 22.70
CA GLU A 29 0.23 3.12 23.19
C GLU A 29 1.09 2.68 21.99
N ASN A 30 1.95 3.58 21.48
CA ASN A 30 2.67 3.36 20.21
C ASN A 30 3.64 2.17 20.28
N GLU A 31 4.06 1.78 21.48
CA GLU A 31 4.91 0.62 21.76
C GLU A 31 4.29 -0.69 21.27
N LEU A 32 2.95 -0.74 21.19
CA LEU A 32 2.20 -1.87 20.64
C LEU A 32 2.33 -2.01 19.12
N PHE A 33 2.83 -1.00 18.42
CA PHE A 33 2.90 -1.04 16.96
C PHE A 33 3.77 -2.20 16.46
N ASN A 34 4.87 -2.53 17.16
CA ASN A 34 5.71 -3.66 16.75
C ASN A 34 4.96 -5.00 16.81
N GLU A 35 4.10 -5.18 17.81
CA GLU A 35 3.24 -6.37 17.92
C GLU A 35 2.29 -6.46 16.72
N LEU A 36 1.60 -5.35 16.41
CA LEU A 36 0.69 -5.28 15.27
C LEU A 36 1.42 -5.49 13.94
N PHE A 37 2.61 -4.90 13.78
CA PHE A 37 3.42 -5.04 12.59
C PHE A 37 3.79 -6.51 12.33
N ASN A 38 4.18 -7.24 13.38
CA ASN A 38 4.57 -8.64 13.24
C ASN A 38 3.40 -9.56 12.84
N CYS A 39 2.15 -9.13 12.99
CA CYS A 39 0.99 -9.87 12.47
C CYS A 39 0.96 -9.95 10.92
N TYR A 40 1.76 -9.17 10.20
CA TYR A 40 1.98 -9.39 8.76
C TYR A 40 2.54 -10.77 8.43
N PHE A 41 3.26 -11.40 9.36
CA PHE A 41 3.85 -12.73 9.16
C PHE A 41 2.90 -13.87 9.56
N SER A 42 1.65 -13.54 9.92
CA SER A 42 0.63 -14.56 10.16
C SER A 42 0.39 -15.38 8.88
N ASN A 43 0.16 -16.69 9.06
CA ASN A 43 -0.27 -17.57 7.97
C ASN A 43 -1.72 -17.28 7.53
N ASP A 44 -2.50 -16.57 8.36
CA ASP A 44 -3.89 -16.20 8.06
C ASP A 44 -3.95 -14.94 7.17
N GLU A 45 -4.49 -15.09 5.96
CA GLU A 45 -4.64 -13.99 5.00
C GLU A 45 -5.61 -12.90 5.46
N ILE A 46 -6.60 -13.24 6.29
CA ILE A 46 -7.54 -12.28 6.87
C ILE A 46 -6.81 -11.41 7.89
N VAL A 47 -5.94 -12.00 8.70
CA VAL A 47 -5.07 -11.25 9.62
C VAL A 47 -4.22 -10.27 8.83
N ARG A 48 -3.50 -10.72 7.79
CA ARG A 48 -2.65 -9.83 6.96
C ARG A 48 -3.44 -8.70 6.28
N LEU A 49 -4.65 -8.98 5.82
CA LEU A 49 -5.55 -7.96 5.25
C LEU A 49 -5.94 -6.90 6.29
N ARG A 50 -6.28 -7.32 7.51
CA ARG A 50 -6.67 -6.43 8.60
C ARG A 50 -5.48 -5.61 9.13
N VAL A 51 -4.30 -6.23 9.23
CA VAL A 51 -3.04 -5.52 9.53
C VAL A 51 -2.79 -4.44 8.46
N SER A 52 -2.93 -4.77 7.18
CA SER A 52 -2.81 -3.79 6.09
C SER A 52 -3.79 -2.63 6.24
N ASN A 53 -5.04 -2.91 6.61
CA ASN A 53 -6.02 -1.88 6.90
C ASN A 53 -5.61 -0.99 8.09
N ALA A 54 -5.10 -1.60 9.15
CA ALA A 54 -4.61 -0.90 10.34
C ALA A 54 -3.42 0.02 10.00
N MET A 55 -2.43 -0.46 9.25
CA MET A 55 -1.27 0.35 8.83
C MET A 55 -1.69 1.63 8.14
N LYS A 56 -2.62 1.54 7.18
CA LYS A 56 -3.13 2.70 6.46
C LYS A 56 -3.79 3.72 7.41
N ARG A 57 -4.58 3.25 8.38
CA ARG A 57 -5.26 4.11 9.35
C ARG A 57 -4.27 4.78 10.28
N ILE A 58 -3.34 4.02 10.85
CA ILE A 58 -2.30 4.55 11.73
C ILE A 58 -1.42 5.55 10.96
N CYS A 59 -1.06 5.25 9.71
CA CYS A 59 -0.30 6.18 8.87
C CYS A 59 -1.03 7.51 8.66
N LYS A 60 -2.35 7.46 8.46
CA LYS A 60 -3.18 8.66 8.26
C LYS A 60 -3.25 9.52 9.52
N GLU A 61 -3.39 8.90 10.69
CA GLU A 61 -3.51 9.62 11.96
C GLU A 61 -2.15 10.06 12.52
N LYS A 62 -1.14 9.20 12.48
CA LYS A 62 0.18 9.43 13.09
C LYS A 62 1.30 8.68 12.37
N LYS A 63 1.66 9.16 11.18
CA LYS A 63 2.72 8.58 10.33
C LYS A 63 4.06 8.33 11.03
N THR A 64 4.40 9.10 12.07
CA THR A 64 5.67 8.95 12.82
C THR A 64 5.81 7.58 13.47
N ILE A 65 4.72 6.85 13.69
CA ILE A 65 4.74 5.46 14.15
C ILE A 65 5.31 4.52 13.06
N LEU A 66 5.02 4.77 11.79
CA LEU A 66 5.43 3.93 10.66
C LEU A 66 6.82 4.27 10.11
N ILE A 67 7.28 5.52 10.27
CA ILE A 67 8.57 5.98 9.73
C ILE A 67 9.74 5.03 10.07
N PRO A 68 9.89 4.54 11.33
CA PRO A 68 10.96 3.60 11.67
C PRO A 68 10.87 2.24 10.95
N TYR A 69 9.74 1.92 10.32
CA TYR A 69 9.45 0.65 9.67
C TYR A 69 9.48 0.73 8.13
N ILE A 70 9.79 1.89 7.54
CA ILE A 70 9.83 2.09 6.08
C ILE A 70 10.69 1.01 5.41
N ASP A 71 11.89 0.75 5.92
CA ASP A 71 12.78 -0.27 5.33
C ASP A 71 12.17 -1.67 5.38
N ARG A 72 11.42 -2.00 6.44
CA ARG A 72 10.73 -3.29 6.55
C ARG A 72 9.53 -3.37 5.60
N PHE A 73 8.81 -2.27 5.36
CA PHE A 73 7.78 -2.22 4.32
C PHE A 73 8.35 -2.47 2.93
N LEU A 74 9.53 -1.91 2.64
CA LEU A 74 10.20 -2.03 1.35
C LEU A 74 10.89 -3.39 1.14
N THR A 75 11.24 -4.11 2.20
CA THR A 75 12.04 -5.35 2.11
C THR A 75 11.29 -6.60 2.56
N GLU A 76 10.68 -6.59 3.73
CA GLU A 76 9.99 -7.75 4.31
C GLU A 76 8.56 -7.83 3.79
N ILE A 77 7.79 -6.77 3.98
CA ILE A 77 6.36 -6.74 3.65
C ILE A 77 6.12 -6.77 2.14
N ALA A 78 7.00 -6.15 1.36
CA ALA A 78 6.96 -6.19 -0.11
C ALA A 78 7.07 -7.60 -0.71
N LYS A 79 7.55 -8.59 0.06
CA LYS A 79 7.64 -10.00 -0.39
C LYS A 79 6.36 -10.79 -0.18
N ILE A 80 5.38 -10.24 0.54
CA ILE A 80 4.11 -10.91 0.80
C ILE A 80 3.27 -10.85 -0.47
N ASP A 81 3.06 -12.00 -1.10
CA ASP A 81 2.23 -12.14 -2.29
C ASP A 81 0.74 -12.22 -1.91
N GLN A 82 0.21 -11.08 -1.47
CA GLN A 82 -1.21 -10.90 -1.23
C GLN A 82 -1.60 -9.51 -1.72
N ALA A 83 -2.61 -9.45 -2.58
CA ALA A 83 -3.10 -8.20 -3.16
C ALA A 83 -3.33 -7.12 -2.10
N SER A 84 -3.88 -7.51 -0.94
CA SER A 84 -4.18 -6.59 0.17
C SER A 84 -2.97 -5.88 0.74
N THR A 85 -1.85 -6.57 0.77
CA THR A 85 -0.58 -6.03 1.21
C THR A 85 -0.02 -5.11 0.14
N GLN A 86 -0.01 -5.56 -1.12
CA GLN A 86 0.57 -4.80 -2.24
C GLN A 86 -0.14 -3.48 -2.51
N TRP A 87 -1.49 -3.44 -2.54
CA TRP A 87 -2.19 -2.16 -2.74
C TRP A 87 -2.00 -1.22 -1.55
N THR A 88 -1.86 -1.77 -0.35
CA THR A 88 -1.64 -0.99 0.87
C THR A 88 -0.24 -0.38 0.84
N LEU A 89 0.77 -1.12 0.40
CA LEU A 89 2.13 -0.59 0.23
C LEU A 89 2.15 0.61 -0.74
N SER A 90 1.47 0.53 -1.89
CA SER A 90 1.37 1.68 -2.79
C SER A 90 0.78 2.92 -2.08
N GLN A 91 -0.28 2.74 -1.29
CA GLN A 91 -0.87 3.84 -0.50
C GLN A 91 0.09 4.37 0.57
N LEU A 92 0.76 3.49 1.32
CA LEU A 92 1.71 3.86 2.37
C LEU A 92 2.88 4.65 1.78
N PHE A 93 3.45 4.20 0.65
CA PHE A 93 4.52 4.93 -0.03
C PHE A 93 4.05 6.33 -0.45
N GLY A 94 2.84 6.46 -1.00
CA GLY A 94 2.27 7.76 -1.34
C GLY A 94 2.06 8.70 -0.14
N MET A 95 1.80 8.16 1.06
CA MET A 95 1.63 8.93 2.31
C MET A 95 2.96 9.27 2.98
N LEU A 96 3.96 8.39 2.88
CA LEU A 96 5.27 8.49 3.52
C LEU A 96 6.34 9.10 2.60
N GLU A 97 6.02 9.44 1.35
CA GLU A 97 6.93 10.00 0.35
C GLU A 97 7.89 11.07 0.91
N LYS A 98 7.39 11.99 1.74
CA LYS A 98 8.19 13.09 2.31
C LYS A 98 9.13 12.67 3.44
N ASP A 99 8.95 11.48 3.98
CA ASP A 99 9.72 10.91 5.07
C ASP A 99 10.70 9.82 4.58
N MET A 100 10.74 9.59 3.26
CA MET A 100 11.59 8.61 2.62
C MET A 100 12.86 9.27 2.05
N THR A 101 13.97 8.55 2.13
CA THR A 101 15.22 8.87 1.41
C THR A 101 15.09 8.54 -0.08
N ASP A 102 15.97 9.11 -0.92
CA ASP A 102 15.99 8.80 -2.35
C ASP A 102 16.13 7.30 -2.63
N LYS A 103 16.97 6.59 -1.86
CA LYS A 103 17.12 5.13 -1.97
C LYS A 103 15.81 4.39 -1.69
N GLN A 104 15.07 4.82 -0.66
CA GLN A 104 13.78 4.23 -0.31
C GLN A 104 12.73 4.52 -1.37
N ILE A 105 12.73 5.73 -1.94
CA ILE A 105 11.86 6.12 -3.06
C ILE A 105 12.14 5.25 -4.29
N GLU A 106 13.40 5.04 -4.66
CA GLU A 106 13.75 4.15 -5.78
C GLU A 106 13.31 2.70 -5.56
N GLN A 107 13.43 2.20 -4.33
CA GLN A 107 12.94 0.86 -4.00
C GLN A 107 11.41 0.76 -4.07
N ALA A 108 10.69 1.77 -3.57
CA ALA A 108 9.23 1.84 -3.70
C ALA A 108 8.78 1.93 -5.15
N LYS A 109 9.48 2.72 -5.98
CA LYS A 109 9.24 2.76 -7.44
C LYS A 109 9.41 1.36 -8.02
N LYS A 110 10.50 0.65 -7.72
CA LYS A 110 10.72 -0.71 -8.24
C LYS A 110 9.58 -1.67 -7.89
N ILE A 111 9.09 -1.65 -6.65
CA ILE A 111 7.96 -2.48 -6.21
C ILE A 111 6.69 -2.12 -7.00
N MET A 112 6.37 -0.83 -7.10
CA MET A 112 5.18 -0.34 -7.79
C MET A 112 5.25 -0.52 -9.32
N LYS A 113 6.43 -0.36 -9.93
CA LYS A 113 6.65 -0.64 -11.36
C LYS A 113 6.34 -2.10 -11.67
N ASN A 114 6.88 -3.02 -10.87
CA ASN A 114 6.58 -4.44 -10.95
C ASN A 114 5.06 -4.74 -10.81
N ASN A 115 4.35 -4.04 -9.92
CA ASN A 115 2.91 -4.18 -9.78
C ASN A 115 2.15 -3.80 -11.08
N LEU A 116 2.52 -2.71 -11.76
CA LEU A 116 1.85 -2.32 -13.02
C LEU A 116 2.18 -3.25 -14.19
N GLU A 117 3.39 -3.81 -14.20
CA GLU A 117 3.84 -4.74 -15.23
C GLU A 117 3.15 -6.10 -15.10
N ASN A 118 3.04 -6.63 -13.87
CA ASN A 118 2.79 -8.05 -13.67
C ASN A 118 1.50 -8.38 -12.90
N HIS A 119 0.91 -7.42 -12.19
CA HIS A 119 -0.23 -7.72 -11.31
C HIS A 119 -1.58 -7.66 -12.04
N ASN A 120 -2.48 -8.57 -11.67
CA ASN A 120 -3.83 -8.63 -12.24
C ASN A 120 -4.92 -8.10 -11.31
N ASP A 121 -4.68 -7.90 -10.01
CA ASP A 121 -5.71 -7.31 -9.13
C ASP A 121 -5.97 -5.84 -9.45
N TRP A 122 -7.24 -5.50 -9.62
CA TRP A 122 -7.68 -4.17 -10.05
C TRP A 122 -7.45 -3.08 -8.98
N ILE A 123 -7.44 -3.44 -7.68
CA ILE A 123 -7.14 -2.48 -6.60
C ILE A 123 -5.64 -2.20 -6.57
N VAL A 124 -4.80 -3.24 -6.68
CA VAL A 124 -3.34 -3.08 -6.78
C VAL A 124 -2.99 -2.16 -7.94
N LEU A 125 -3.54 -2.41 -9.13
CA LEU A 125 -3.32 -1.55 -10.31
C LEU A 125 -3.75 -0.11 -10.04
N ASN A 126 -4.96 0.11 -9.52
CA ASN A 126 -5.48 1.45 -9.27
C ASN A 126 -4.65 2.25 -8.25
N GLN A 127 -4.30 1.66 -7.11
CA GLN A 127 -3.50 2.35 -6.08
C GLN A 127 -2.07 2.62 -6.55
N THR A 128 -1.53 1.73 -7.37
CA THR A 128 -0.19 1.88 -7.94
C THR A 128 -0.14 2.97 -9.01
N MET A 129 -1.10 3.00 -9.94
CA MET A 129 -1.26 4.10 -10.90
C MET A 129 -1.34 5.44 -10.18
N ASP A 130 -2.15 5.54 -9.13
CA ASP A 130 -2.31 6.78 -8.37
C ASP A 130 -1.02 7.31 -7.77
N THR A 131 -0.26 6.42 -7.14
CA THR A 131 0.94 6.81 -6.43
C THR A 131 2.04 7.19 -7.42
N LEU A 132 2.27 6.37 -8.44
CA LEU A 132 3.29 6.65 -9.45
C LEU A 132 2.97 7.90 -10.29
N THR A 133 1.69 8.13 -10.65
CA THR A 133 1.28 9.37 -11.34
C THR A 133 1.46 10.61 -10.46
N LYS A 134 1.28 10.50 -9.14
CA LYS A 134 1.57 11.62 -8.23
C LYS A 134 3.07 11.92 -8.21
N TRP A 135 3.90 10.89 -8.15
CA TRP A 135 5.37 11.02 -8.09
C TRP A 135 5.96 11.53 -9.41
N SER A 136 5.41 11.10 -10.56
CA SER A 136 5.89 11.53 -11.88
C SER A 136 5.79 13.03 -12.12
N LYS A 137 4.94 13.76 -11.37
CA LYS A 137 4.85 15.22 -11.45
C LYS A 137 6.15 15.96 -11.12
N LYS A 138 7.06 15.30 -10.40
CA LYS A 138 8.38 15.85 -10.03
C LYS A 138 9.53 15.01 -10.59
N ASP A 139 9.21 14.00 -11.37
CA ASP A 139 10.16 13.01 -11.87
C ASP A 139 9.79 12.70 -13.33
N THR A 140 10.48 13.41 -14.23
CA THR A 140 10.27 13.31 -15.67
C THR A 140 10.52 11.89 -16.18
N GLU A 141 11.56 11.20 -15.69
CA GLU A 141 11.87 9.83 -16.10
C GLU A 141 10.75 8.86 -15.68
N LEU A 142 10.21 9.01 -14.48
CA LEU A 142 9.04 8.23 -14.06
C LEU A 142 7.79 8.57 -14.88
N GLY A 143 7.64 9.83 -15.29
CA GLY A 143 6.58 10.26 -16.20
C GLY A 143 6.65 9.57 -17.56
N GLU A 144 7.82 9.60 -18.20
CA GLU A 144 8.08 8.91 -19.46
C GLU A 144 7.84 7.39 -19.33
N TRP A 145 8.27 6.81 -18.21
CA TRP A 145 8.08 5.38 -17.95
C TRP A 145 6.60 5.01 -17.77
N ILE A 146 5.82 5.78 -16.99
CA ILE A 146 4.45 5.36 -16.61
C ILE A 146 3.43 5.54 -17.75
N VAL A 147 3.63 6.50 -18.65
CA VAL A 147 2.70 6.81 -19.76
C VAL A 147 2.33 5.56 -20.59
N PRO A 148 3.27 4.78 -21.16
CA PRO A 148 2.91 3.58 -21.94
C PRO A 148 2.16 2.52 -21.13
N HIS A 149 2.41 2.41 -19.81
CA HIS A 149 1.64 1.50 -18.95
C HIS A 149 0.21 1.99 -18.74
N LEU A 150 0.00 3.30 -18.54
CA LEU A 150 -1.34 3.85 -18.43
C LEU A 150 -2.09 3.72 -19.76
N GLU A 151 -1.45 3.99 -20.90
CA GLU A 151 -2.04 3.81 -22.24
C GLU A 151 -2.53 2.38 -22.45
N ARG A 152 -1.67 1.38 -22.17
CA ARG A 152 -2.06 -0.03 -22.19
C ARG A 152 -3.26 -0.32 -21.28
N LEU A 153 -3.27 0.22 -20.06
CA LEU A 153 -4.34 -0.01 -19.09
C LEU A 153 -5.65 0.72 -19.44
N THR A 154 -5.65 1.71 -20.36
CA THR A 154 -6.90 2.31 -20.86
C THR A 154 -7.79 1.32 -21.62
N SER A 155 -7.20 0.23 -22.10
CA SER A 155 -7.87 -0.87 -22.80
C SER A 155 -8.27 -2.03 -21.89
N ASP A 156 -8.05 -1.91 -20.57
CA ASP A 156 -8.45 -2.95 -19.61
C ASP A 156 -9.98 -3.13 -19.59
N GLU A 157 -10.44 -4.38 -19.67
CA GLU A 157 -11.86 -4.76 -19.69
C GLU A 157 -12.62 -4.24 -18.47
N ARG A 158 -11.93 -4.09 -17.34
CA ARG A 158 -12.53 -3.59 -16.10
C ARG A 158 -12.59 -2.08 -16.15
N LYS A 159 -13.83 -1.55 -16.17
CA LYS A 159 -14.11 -0.11 -16.19
C LYS A 159 -13.41 0.67 -15.07
N SER A 160 -13.20 0.04 -13.91
CA SER A 160 -12.49 0.67 -12.79
C SER A 160 -11.02 0.93 -13.11
N VAL A 161 -10.35 0.01 -13.81
CA VAL A 161 -8.93 0.13 -14.20
C VAL A 161 -8.81 1.07 -15.39
N SER A 162 -9.54 0.82 -16.48
CA SER A 162 -9.42 1.63 -17.69
C SER A 162 -9.86 3.08 -17.49
N GLY A 163 -10.91 3.31 -16.70
CA GLY A 163 -11.33 4.65 -16.31
C GLY A 163 -10.29 5.36 -15.44
N ARG A 164 -9.60 4.63 -14.56
CA ARG A 164 -8.55 5.23 -13.73
C ARG A 164 -7.31 5.56 -14.54
N ALA A 165 -6.91 4.68 -15.46
CA ALA A 165 -5.77 4.88 -16.35
C ALA A 165 -5.94 6.13 -17.21
N ARG A 166 -7.11 6.31 -17.85
CA ARG A 166 -7.45 7.54 -18.60
C ARG A 166 -7.30 8.79 -17.73
N LYS A 167 -7.90 8.78 -16.54
CA LYS A 167 -7.81 9.90 -15.60
C LYS A 167 -6.37 10.22 -15.18
N MET A 168 -5.49 9.22 -15.08
CA MET A 168 -4.09 9.42 -14.72
C MET A 168 -3.27 9.95 -15.90
N LEU A 169 -3.54 9.51 -17.13
CA LEU A 169 -2.93 10.08 -18.34
C LEU A 169 -3.25 11.57 -18.47
N ASP A 170 -4.52 11.93 -18.32
CA ASP A 170 -4.96 13.34 -18.39
C ASP A 170 -4.21 14.22 -17.39
N LYS A 171 -3.78 13.68 -16.23
CA LYS A 171 -3.01 14.41 -15.21
C LYS A 171 -1.52 14.56 -15.49
N ILE A 172 -0.98 13.76 -16.41
CA ILE A 172 0.43 13.80 -16.82
C ILE A 172 0.57 14.64 -18.09
N GLN A 173 -0.39 14.54 -19.00
CA GLN A 173 -0.38 15.22 -20.30
C GLN A 173 -1.03 16.61 -20.27
N GLY A 174 -1.90 16.88 -19.29
CA GLY A 174 -2.52 18.19 -19.05
C GLY A 174 -1.82 18.98 -17.94
#